data_AF-A0A955W4C4-F1
#
_entry.id   AF-A0A955W4C4-F1
#
_cell.length_a   1.000
_cell.length_b   1.000
_cell.length_c   1.000
_cell.angle_alpha   90.00
_cell.angle_beta   90.00
_cell.angle_gamma   90.00
#
_symmetry.space_group_name_H-M   'P 1'
#
loop_
_entity.id
_entity.type
_entity.pdbx_description
1 polymer ?
#
loop_
_entity_poly.entity_id
_entity_poly.type
_entity_poly.pdbx_seq_one_letter_code
_entity_poly.pdbx_strand_id
1 'polypeptide(L)'
;MDVLNYEAQEDERRDSPPPNADVDEVCNYLDALSFARGQLADPSGLPLSMRLLNDAHRLLLGGVRGANKEPGPVRRSQNWIGGSRPANAAYVPPPPNALPEVVAAFERYIHADDELPP
;
A
#
# COMPACT_ATOMS: atom_id res chain seq x y z
N MET A 1 33.92 -17.15 6.79
CA MET A 1 32.60 -16.48 6.80
C MET A 1 32.62 -15.47 5.69
N ASP A 2 31.74 -15.64 4.70
CA ASP A 2 31.61 -14.75 3.55
C ASP A 2 30.78 -13.51 3.95
N VAL A 3 31.20 -12.33 3.51
CA VAL A 3 30.53 -11.04 3.80
C VAL A 3 29.07 -11.06 3.32
N LEU A 4 28.81 -11.75 2.20
CA LEU A 4 27.46 -11.93 1.64
C LEU A 4 26.52 -12.70 2.58
N ASN A 5 27.03 -13.67 3.34
CA ASN A 5 26.23 -14.42 4.31
C ASN A 5 25.99 -13.61 5.59
N TYR A 6 26.90 -12.71 5.94
CA TYR A 6 26.74 -11.82 7.09
C TYR A 6 25.66 -10.76 6.82
N GLU A 7 25.70 -10.13 5.64
CA GLU A 7 24.70 -9.15 5.18
C GLU A 7 23.31 -9.77 5.05
N ALA A 8 23.19 -10.97 4.45
CA ALA A 8 21.91 -11.67 4.35
C ALA A 8 21.31 -12.03 5.72
N GLN A 9 22.14 -12.47 6.67
CA GLN A 9 21.70 -12.76 8.04
C GLN A 9 21.38 -11.50 8.86
N GLU A 10 21.99 -10.35 8.55
CA GLU A 10 21.65 -9.07 9.18
C GLU A 10 20.32 -8.52 8.67
N ASP A 11 20.02 -8.62 7.37
CA ASP A 11 18.71 -8.27 6.83
C ASP A 11 17.59 -9.17 7.40
N GLU A 12 17.83 -10.47 7.55
CA GLU A 12 16.89 -11.40 8.21
C GLU A 12 16.69 -11.08 9.71
N ARG A 13 17.74 -10.69 10.44
CA ARG A 13 17.64 -10.28 11.85
C ARG A 13 16.93 -8.93 12.01
N ARG A 14 17.07 -8.03 11.04
CA ARG A 14 16.46 -6.70 11.02
C ARG A 14 14.99 -6.72 10.64
N ASP A 15 14.54 -7.77 9.94
CA ASP A 15 13.14 -7.97 9.54
C ASP A 15 12.36 -8.89 10.50
N SER A 16 12.99 -9.31 11.61
CA SER A 16 12.27 -9.98 12.69
C SER A 16 11.29 -8.98 13.34
N PRO A 17 9.98 -9.27 13.33
CA PRO A 17 8.97 -8.33 13.80
C PRO A 17 9.20 -8.01 15.29
N PRO A 18 9.10 -6.74 15.71
CA PRO A 18 9.13 -6.40 17.12
C PRO A 18 8.02 -7.14 17.89
N PRO A 19 8.15 -7.31 19.22
CA PRO A 19 7.21 -8.09 20.03
C PRO A 19 5.73 -7.70 19.88
N ASN A 20 5.45 -6.47 19.45
CA ASN A 20 4.11 -5.92 19.29
C ASN A 20 3.75 -5.58 17.83
N ALA A 21 4.52 -6.06 16.84
CA ALA A 21 4.34 -5.68 15.44
C ALA A 21 2.91 -5.86 14.94
N ASP A 22 2.27 -6.99 15.26
CA ASP A 22 0.89 -7.28 14.85
C ASP A 22 -0.10 -6.30 15.49
N VAL A 23 0.15 -5.90 16.75
CA VAL A 23 -0.69 -4.91 17.45
C VAL A 23 -0.52 -3.54 16.82
N ASP A 24 0.71 -3.14 16.52
CA ASP A 24 1.01 -1.86 15.87
C ASP A 24 0.39 -1.79 14.47
N GLU A 25 0.42 -2.90 13.71
CA GLU A 25 -0.29 -2.99 12.42
C GLU A 25 -1.80 -2.81 12.58
N VAL A 26 -2.43 -3.49 13.56
CA VAL A 26 -3.87 -3.34 13.85
C VAL A 26 -4.22 -1.89 14.24
N CYS A 27 -3.41 -1.25 15.08
CA CYS A 27 -3.58 0.16 15.41
C CYS A 27 -3.53 1.03 14.16
N ASN A 28 -2.54 0.82 13.28
CA ASN A 28 -2.43 1.56 12.03
C ASN A 28 -3.64 1.36 11.10
N TYR A 29 -4.23 0.16 11.05
CA TYR A 29 -5.48 -0.07 10.30
C TYR A 29 -6.63 0.79 10.86
N LEU A 30 -6.79 0.82 12.18
CA LEU A 30 -7.83 1.62 12.83
C LEU A 30 -7.63 3.12 12.62
N ASP A 31 -6.38 3.58 12.69
CA ASP A 31 -6.03 4.98 12.48
C ASP A 31 -6.26 5.40 11.02
N ALA A 32 -5.80 4.60 10.07
CA ALA A 32 -6.01 4.86 8.64
C ALA A 32 -7.51 4.89 8.27
N LEU A 33 -8.31 3.97 8.83
CA LEU A 33 -9.75 3.93 8.62
C LEU A 33 -10.46 5.12 9.27
N SER A 34 -10.09 5.47 10.50
CA SER A 34 -10.67 6.61 11.22
C SER A 34 -10.35 7.92 10.51
N PHE A 35 -9.11 8.08 10.04
CA PHE A 35 -8.69 9.20 9.19
C PHE A 35 -9.55 9.27 7.92
N ALA A 36 -9.66 8.17 7.17
CA ALA A 36 -10.41 8.16 5.92
C ALA A 36 -11.89 8.51 6.12
N ARG A 37 -12.52 7.96 7.16
CA ARG A 37 -13.90 8.29 7.53
C ARG A 37 -14.06 9.76 7.93
N GLY A 38 -13.10 10.31 8.67
CA GLY A 38 -13.10 11.73 9.04
C GLY A 38 -13.06 12.63 7.81
N GLN A 39 -12.16 12.34 6.85
CA GLN A 39 -12.06 13.09 5.60
C GLN A 39 -13.33 13.01 4.76
N LEU A 40 -13.98 11.84 4.69
CA LEU A 40 -15.22 11.66 3.93
C LEU A 40 -16.45 12.30 4.59
N ALA A 41 -16.44 12.44 5.91
CA ALA A 41 -17.55 13.04 6.66
C ALA A 41 -17.49 14.59 6.69
N ASP A 42 -16.31 15.17 6.51
CA ASP A 42 -16.10 16.62 6.47
C ASP A 42 -16.46 17.18 5.07
N PRO A 43 -17.39 18.15 4.97
CA PRO A 43 -17.71 18.82 3.69
C PRO A 43 -16.51 19.49 3.01
N SER A 44 -15.47 19.83 3.77
CA SER A 44 -14.20 20.40 3.30
C SER A 44 -13.07 19.36 3.19
N GLY A 45 -13.36 18.10 3.54
CA GLY A 45 -12.43 17.00 3.49
C GLY A 45 -12.20 16.45 2.08
N LEU A 46 -11.40 15.40 1.99
CA LEU A 46 -11.10 14.75 0.72
C LEU A 46 -12.25 13.84 0.30
N PRO A 47 -12.70 13.88 -0.97
CA PRO A 47 -13.56 12.84 -1.50
C PRO A 47 -12.78 11.51 -1.57
N LEU A 48 -13.49 10.40 -1.82
CA LEU A 48 -12.86 9.11 -2.09
C LEU A 48 -11.99 9.23 -3.35
N SER A 49 -10.71 9.44 -3.13
CA SER A 49 -9.76 9.86 -4.16
C SER A 49 -8.44 9.15 -3.97
N MET A 50 -7.60 9.15 -4.99
CA MET A 50 -6.26 8.56 -4.87
C MET A 50 -5.40 9.31 -3.86
N ARG A 51 -5.63 10.62 -3.67
CA ARG A 51 -4.98 11.39 -2.60
C ARG A 51 -5.37 10.85 -1.22
N LEU A 52 -6.67 10.61 -0.98
CA LEU A 52 -7.15 10.05 0.28
C LEU A 52 -6.57 8.64 0.52
N LEU A 53 -6.58 7.78 -0.50
CA LEU A 53 -6.06 6.42 -0.40
C LEU A 53 -4.54 6.41 -0.13
N ASN A 54 -3.78 7.29 -0.78
CA ASN A 54 -2.35 7.42 -0.54
C ASN A 54 -2.05 7.95 0.88
N ASP A 55 -2.85 8.89 1.39
CA ASP A 55 -2.67 9.41 2.74
C ASP A 55 -3.01 8.35 3.80
N ALA A 56 -4.08 7.58 3.61
CA ALA A 56 -4.42 6.44 4.46
C ALA A 56 -3.35 5.34 4.40
N HIS A 57 -2.82 5.03 3.21
CA HIS A 57 -1.74 4.05 3.03
C HIS A 57 -0.45 4.47 3.76
N ARG A 58 -0.17 5.78 3.85
CA ARG A 58 0.96 6.29 4.62
C ARG A 58 0.82 6.00 6.11
N LEU A 59 -0.37 6.18 6.66
CA LEU A 59 -0.67 5.86 8.06
C LEU A 59 -0.58 4.35 8.28
N LEU A 60 -1.14 3.56 7.36
CA LEU A 60 -1.18 2.10 7.44
C LEU A 60 0.20 1.47 7.63
N LEU A 61 1.20 1.95 6.90
CA LEU A 61 2.56 1.40 6.92
C LEU A 61 3.50 2.12 7.91
N GLY A 62 2.98 3.00 8.78
CA GLY A 62 3.80 3.77 9.71
C GLY A 62 4.47 2.90 10.77
N GLY A 63 5.80 2.84 10.78
CA GLY A 63 6.56 2.17 11.85
C GLY A 63 6.44 0.63 11.91
N VAL A 64 5.76 0.02 10.95
CA VAL A 64 5.51 -1.43 10.88
C VAL A 64 6.20 -2.08 9.68
N ARG A 65 5.97 -3.37 9.46
CA ARG A 65 6.49 -4.05 8.27
C ARG A 65 6.06 -3.31 7.01
N GLY A 66 7.02 -3.06 6.12
CA GLY A 66 6.77 -2.32 4.90
C GLY A 66 6.91 -0.80 5.03
N ALA A 67 7.25 -0.25 6.20
CA ALA A 67 7.51 1.19 6.38
C ALA A 67 8.61 1.74 5.44
N ASN A 68 9.52 0.89 4.97
CA ASN A 68 10.57 1.23 4.01
C ASN A 68 10.16 1.02 2.53
N LYS A 69 8.89 0.69 2.24
CA LYS A 69 8.37 0.41 0.90
C LYS A 69 7.59 1.58 0.30
N GLU A 70 8.11 2.79 0.48
CA GLU A 70 7.50 4.04 -0.03
C GLU A 70 6.02 4.21 0.39
N PRO A 71 5.74 4.37 1.69
CA PRO A 71 4.38 4.51 2.18
C PRO A 71 3.67 5.75 1.61
N GLY A 72 2.52 5.52 1.00
CA GLY A 72 1.65 6.52 0.37
C GLY A 72 1.66 6.52 -1.16
N PRO A 73 2.77 6.83 -1.85
CA PRO A 73 2.80 6.86 -3.31
C PRO A 73 2.42 5.54 -4.00
N VAL A 74 1.81 5.66 -5.19
CA VAL A 74 1.64 4.51 -6.10
C VAL A 74 3.03 4.02 -6.53
N ARG A 75 3.19 2.68 -6.56
CA ARG A 75 4.47 2.02 -6.87
C ARG A 75 5.09 2.51 -8.18
N ARG A 76 6.43 2.57 -8.19
CA ARG A 76 7.26 2.87 -9.37
C ARG A 76 7.99 1.66 -9.94
N SER A 77 7.93 0.54 -9.24
CA SER A 77 8.53 -0.74 -9.62
C SER A 77 7.46 -1.79 -9.89
N GLN A 78 7.80 -2.77 -10.73
CA GLN A 78 6.91 -3.90 -11.00
C GLN A 78 6.76 -4.75 -9.73
N ASN A 79 5.52 -4.98 -9.31
CA ASN A 79 5.17 -5.99 -8.32
C ASN A 79 4.64 -7.26 -9.01
N TRP A 80 4.52 -8.34 -8.26
CA TRP A 80 3.87 -9.57 -8.70
C TRP A 80 3.30 -10.31 -7.49
N ILE A 81 2.32 -11.18 -7.72
CA ILE A 81 1.63 -11.95 -6.68
C ILE A 81 1.84 -13.44 -6.96
N GLY A 82 2.41 -14.13 -5.97
CA GLY A 82 2.87 -15.53 -6.10
C GLY A 82 4.14 -15.64 -6.93
N GLY A 83 4.98 -16.64 -6.66
CA GLY A 83 6.24 -16.85 -7.37
C GLY A 83 7.39 -15.93 -6.91
N SER A 84 8.60 -16.26 -7.37
CA SER A 84 9.84 -15.55 -7.00
C SER A 84 10.24 -14.46 -8.00
N ARG A 85 9.60 -14.43 -9.18
CA ARG A 85 9.84 -13.46 -10.24
C ARG A 85 8.59 -13.30 -11.11
N PRO A 86 8.44 -12.20 -11.87
CA PRO A 86 7.28 -12.01 -12.74
C PRO A 86 7.00 -13.20 -13.69
N ALA A 87 8.06 -13.84 -14.21
CA ALA A 87 7.95 -14.94 -15.16
C ALA A 87 7.34 -16.24 -14.58
N ASN A 88 7.29 -16.41 -13.26
CA ASN A 88 6.64 -17.57 -12.61
C ASN A 88 5.55 -17.14 -11.62
N ALA A 89 5.07 -15.91 -11.74
CA ALA A 89 4.05 -15.38 -10.85
C ALA A 89 2.66 -15.89 -11.24
N ALA A 90 1.79 -16.03 -10.23
CA ALA A 90 0.38 -16.35 -10.47
C ALA A 90 -0.34 -15.15 -11.11
N TYR A 91 0.09 -13.94 -10.77
CA TYR A 91 -0.40 -12.71 -11.36
C TYR A 91 0.67 -11.63 -11.40
N VAL A 92 0.75 -10.94 -12.54
CA VAL A 92 1.58 -9.75 -12.72
C VAL A 92 0.65 -8.57 -13.01
N PRO A 93 0.47 -7.64 -12.06
CA PRO A 93 -0.34 -6.44 -12.26
C PRO A 93 0.22 -5.54 -13.39
N PRO A 94 -0.55 -4.54 -13.86
CA PRO A 94 -0.10 -3.60 -14.88
C PRO A 94 1.27 -2.98 -14.56
N PRO A 95 2.11 -2.72 -15.58
CA PRO A 95 3.43 -2.15 -15.36
C PRO A 95 3.33 -0.71 -14.83
N PRO A 96 4.37 -0.20 -14.13
CA PRO A 96 4.31 1.10 -13.46
C PRO A 96 3.96 2.28 -14.39
N ASN A 97 4.38 2.22 -15.65
CA ASN A 97 4.09 3.25 -16.65
C ASN A 97 2.62 3.30 -17.07
N ALA A 98 1.86 2.22 -16.91
CA ALA A 98 0.42 2.18 -17.19
C ALA A 98 -0.44 2.65 -16.00
N LEU A 99 0.14 2.71 -14.79
CA LEU A 99 -0.62 3.02 -13.58
C LEU A 99 -1.29 4.39 -13.57
N PRO A 100 -0.66 5.49 -14.03
CA PRO A 100 -1.31 6.79 -14.02
C PRO A 100 -2.66 6.76 -14.74
N GLU A 101 -2.75 6.06 -15.87
CA GLU A 101 -3.98 5.95 -16.65
C GLU A 101 -5.01 5.03 -15.97
N VAL A 102 -4.60 3.84 -15.55
CA VAL A 102 -5.50 2.84 -14.92
C VAL A 102 -6.09 3.37 -13.61
N VAL A 103 -5.26 4.01 -12.79
CA VAL A 103 -5.68 4.58 -11.51
C VAL A 103 -6.62 5.78 -11.72
N ALA A 104 -6.33 6.63 -12.70
CA ALA A 104 -7.22 7.73 -13.04
C ALA A 104 -8.57 7.25 -13.60
N ALA A 105 -8.59 6.15 -14.36
CA ALA A 105 -9.82 5.53 -14.83
C ALA A 105 -10.65 4.97 -13.66
N PHE A 106 -10.00 4.33 -12.70
CA PHE A 106 -10.64 3.83 -11.48
C PHE A 106 -11.28 4.96 -10.65
N GLU A 107 -10.55 6.04 -10.40
CA GLU A 107 -11.08 7.19 -9.64
C GLU A 107 -12.25 7.86 -10.37
N ARG A 108 -12.18 8.01 -11.71
CA ARG A 108 -13.32 8.49 -12.50
C ARG A 108 -14.54 7.58 -12.40
N TYR A 109 -14.33 6.26 -12.39
CA TYR A 109 -15.41 5.29 -12.27
C TYR A 109 -16.11 5.36 -10.91
N ILE A 110 -15.35 5.49 -9.81
CA ILE A 110 -15.90 5.69 -8.46
C ILE A 110 -16.88 6.88 -8.40
N HIS A 111 -16.59 7.93 -9.17
CA HIS A 111 -17.37 9.16 -9.21
C HIS A 111 -18.36 9.24 -10.37
N ALA A 112 -18.46 8.19 -11.18
CA ALA A 112 -19.41 8.17 -12.28
C ALA A 112 -20.83 7.95 -11.74
N ASP A 113 -21.79 8.67 -12.31
CA ASP A 113 -23.19 8.30 -12.18
C ASP A 113 -23.42 7.06 -13.05
N ASP A 114 -23.45 5.89 -12.42
CA ASP A 114 -23.72 4.61 -13.06
C ASP A 114 -25.08 4.05 -12.56
N GLU A 115 -25.75 3.26 -13.40
CA GLU A 115 -26.99 2.57 -13.04
C GLU A 115 -26.74 1.37 -12.11
N LEU A 116 -25.48 0.99 -11.92
CA LEU A 116 -25.10 -0.04 -10.98
C LEU A 116 -25.42 0.37 -9.53
N PRO A 117 -26.00 -0.53 -8.72
CA PRO A 117 -26.22 -0.25 -7.31
C PRO A 117 -24.88 -0.05 -6.58
N PRO A 118 -24.84 0.82 -5.56
CA PRO A 118 -23.66 1.02 -4.73
C PRO A 118 -23.30 -0.21 -3.89
#